data_AF-A2R5Q0-F1
#
_entry.id   AF-A2R5Q0-F1
#
_cell.length_a   1.000
_cell.length_b   1.000
_cell.length_c   1.000
_cell.angle_alpha   90.00
_cell.angle_beta   90.00
_cell.angle_gamma   90.00
#
_symmetry.space_group_name_H-M   'P 1'
#
loop_
_entity.id
_entity.type
_entity.pdbx_description
1 polymer ?
#
loop_
_entity_poly.entity_id
_entity_poly.type
_entity_poly.pdbx_seq_one_letter_code
_entity_poly.pdbx_strand_id
1 'polypeptide(L)'
;MLRSLLILLAALSIVRLFPPYSTDELSMHLLTTPLLYRILSFQATPQYTKTVGIILSVLFTIVMVVHMVMDEFLLHAVTFGAAVCLITTRTLKIIPREIPDVEARKRIQSVALFGCASFIFGYLVWLIDEFVCQSLIVARHAVGLPVAFLLELHGWWHVFTAIGGYIAVAVIDLITSGEVQRDSVAQLAWPLPTVARLLGPAAGETKRE
;
A
#
# COMPACT_ATOMS: atom_id res chain seq x y z
N MET A 1 -20.27 6.36 1.25
CA MET A 1 -19.69 7.65 0.84
C MET A 1 -19.63 8.68 1.96
N LEU A 2 -20.75 9.03 2.64
CA LEU A 2 -20.75 10.09 3.66
C LEU A 2 -19.85 9.83 4.90
N ARG A 3 -19.63 8.56 5.28
CA ARG A 3 -18.76 8.20 6.42
C ARG A 3 -17.27 8.19 6.11
N SER A 4 -16.90 7.86 4.88
CA SER A 4 -15.51 7.98 4.39
C SER A 4 -15.09 9.45 4.27
N LEU A 5 -16.04 10.33 3.98
CA LEU A 5 -15.84 11.78 3.91
C LEU A 5 -15.50 12.40 5.28
N LEU A 6 -16.11 11.89 6.36
CA LEU A 6 -15.85 12.34 7.74
C LEU A 6 -14.44 12.00 8.22
N ILE A 7 -13.92 10.82 7.84
CA ILE A 7 -12.53 10.43 8.13
C ILE A 7 -11.56 11.33 7.37
N LEU A 8 -11.87 11.64 6.11
CA LEU A 8 -11.08 12.55 5.29
C LEU A 8 -11.07 13.98 5.85
N LEU A 9 -12.21 14.48 6.33
CA LEU A 9 -12.35 15.82 6.93
C LEU A 9 -11.64 15.94 8.28
N ALA A 10 -11.66 14.89 9.10
CA ALA A 10 -10.90 14.83 10.35
C ALA A 10 -9.39 14.84 10.07
N ALA A 11 -8.95 14.06 9.06
CA ALA A 11 -7.56 14.06 8.60
C ALA A 11 -7.11 15.43 8.08
N LEU A 12 -7.93 16.09 7.23
CA LEU A 12 -7.67 17.42 6.68
C LEU A 12 -7.55 18.51 7.76
N SER A 13 -8.26 18.35 8.88
CA SER A 13 -8.17 19.28 10.02
C SER A 13 -6.88 19.10 10.80
N ILE A 14 -6.34 17.87 10.86
CA ILE A 14 -5.05 17.55 11.48
C ILE A 14 -3.90 18.08 10.61
N VAL A 15 -3.95 17.92 9.29
CA VAL A 15 -2.91 18.38 8.33
C VAL A 15 -2.56 19.87 8.51
N ARG A 16 -3.53 20.72 8.83
CA ARG A 16 -3.32 22.18 8.93
C ARG A 16 -2.57 22.62 10.19
N LEU A 17 -2.33 21.72 11.14
CA LEU A 17 -1.72 22.04 12.43
C LEU A 17 -0.24 21.64 12.52
N PHE A 18 0.31 20.92 11.53
CA PHE A 18 1.63 20.29 11.64
C PHE A 18 2.60 20.66 10.49
N PRO A 19 3.93 20.57 10.73
CA PRO A 19 4.96 20.88 9.75
C PRO A 19 4.90 19.99 8.49
N PRO A 20 5.45 20.43 7.35
CA PRO A 20 5.40 19.69 6.09
C PRO A 20 6.07 18.31 6.14
N TYR A 21 7.04 18.07 7.02
CA TYR A 21 7.67 16.75 7.18
C TYR A 21 6.65 15.67 7.63
N SER A 22 5.63 16.08 8.38
CA SER A 22 4.57 15.20 8.89
C SER A 22 3.54 14.79 7.83
N THR A 23 3.61 15.34 6.59
CA THR A 23 2.63 15.02 5.54
C THR A 23 2.87 13.66 4.90
N ASP A 24 4.14 13.24 4.78
CA ASP A 24 4.50 11.96 4.18
C ASP A 24 4.03 10.82 5.07
N GLU A 25 4.38 10.86 6.36
CA GLU A 25 4.00 9.87 7.37
C GLU A 25 2.47 9.79 7.54
N LEU A 26 1.79 10.94 7.50
CA LEU A 26 0.34 10.99 7.54
C LEU A 26 -0.29 10.37 6.29
N SER A 27 0.25 10.63 5.09
CA SER A 27 -0.28 10.08 3.83
C SER A 27 -0.26 8.55 3.81
N MET A 28 0.79 7.94 4.40
CA MET A 28 0.93 6.49 4.53
C MET A 28 -0.21 5.87 5.35
N HIS A 29 -0.57 6.49 6.47
CA HIS A 29 -1.70 6.05 7.29
C HIS A 29 -3.05 6.35 6.63
N LEU A 30 -3.18 7.46 5.91
CA LEU A 30 -4.40 7.79 5.17
C LEU A 30 -4.70 6.82 4.02
N LEU A 31 -3.68 6.19 3.44
CA LEU A 31 -3.88 5.10 2.48
C LEU A 31 -4.22 3.78 3.18
N THR A 32 -3.46 3.41 4.21
CA THR A 32 -3.56 2.08 4.83
C THR A 32 -4.80 1.89 5.68
N THR A 33 -5.23 2.88 6.45
CA THR A 33 -6.39 2.75 7.35
C THR A 33 -7.70 2.44 6.59
N PRO A 34 -8.05 3.13 5.47
CA PRO A 34 -9.21 2.78 4.67
C PRO A 34 -9.12 1.40 4.00
N LEU A 35 -7.92 1.02 3.52
CA LEU A 35 -7.70 -0.31 2.94
C LEU A 35 -7.87 -1.42 3.99
N LEU A 36 -7.32 -1.22 5.19
CA LEU A 36 -7.48 -2.14 6.31
C LEU A 36 -8.94 -2.24 6.74
N TYR A 37 -9.66 -1.12 6.79
CA TYR A 37 -11.11 -1.12 7.02
C TYR A 37 -11.86 -1.95 5.96
N ARG A 38 -11.54 -1.74 4.67
CA ARG A 38 -12.18 -2.43 3.55
C ARG A 38 -11.96 -3.94 3.62
N ILE A 39 -10.73 -4.39 3.87
CA ILE A 39 -10.42 -5.83 3.91
C ILE A 39 -10.97 -6.52 5.16
N LEU A 40 -11.01 -5.84 6.31
CA LEU A 40 -11.57 -6.41 7.55
C LEU A 40 -13.10 -6.44 7.53
N SER A 41 -13.74 -5.50 6.84
CA SER A 41 -15.21 -5.41 6.76
C SER A 41 -15.81 -6.23 5.61
N PHE A 42 -14.96 -6.84 4.77
CA PHE A 42 -15.42 -7.64 3.64
C PHE A 42 -16.23 -8.85 4.10
N GLN A 43 -17.46 -9.00 3.59
CA GLN A 43 -18.43 -10.04 3.96
C GLN A 43 -18.74 -10.14 5.48
N ALA A 44 -18.49 -9.07 6.25
CA ALA A 44 -18.73 -9.05 7.69
C ALA A 44 -20.13 -8.52 8.06
N THR A 45 -20.56 -8.78 9.30
CA THR A 45 -21.86 -8.28 9.80
C THR A 45 -21.86 -6.76 9.96
N PRO A 46 -23.02 -6.08 9.85
CA PRO A 46 -23.10 -4.63 10.01
C PRO A 46 -22.57 -4.12 11.36
N GLN A 47 -22.79 -4.88 12.44
CA GLN A 47 -22.25 -4.53 13.75
C GLN A 47 -20.72 -4.60 13.76
N TYR A 48 -20.13 -5.68 13.22
CA TYR A 48 -18.69 -5.85 13.15
C TYR A 48 -18.02 -4.74 12.35
N THR A 49 -18.55 -4.44 11.15
CA THR A 49 -18.06 -3.37 10.29
C THR A 49 -18.09 -2.00 10.98
N LYS A 50 -19.17 -1.67 11.71
CA LYS A 50 -19.25 -0.43 12.49
C LYS A 50 -18.19 -0.39 13.59
N THR A 51 -18.04 -1.48 14.35
CA THR A 51 -17.07 -1.58 15.43
C THR A 51 -15.64 -1.44 14.92
N VAL A 52 -15.27 -2.14 13.85
CA VAL A 52 -13.95 -2.03 13.22
C VAL A 52 -13.69 -0.59 12.74
N GLY A 53 -14.65 0.05 12.10
CA GLY A 53 -14.50 1.45 11.66
C GLY A 53 -14.23 2.42 12.81
N ILE A 54 -14.93 2.25 13.94
CA ILE A 54 -14.71 3.06 15.14
C ILE A 54 -13.31 2.80 15.72
N ILE A 55 -12.94 1.52 15.91
CA ILE A 55 -11.64 1.14 16.47
C ILE A 55 -10.50 1.68 15.60
N LEU A 56 -10.56 1.50 14.27
CA LEU A 56 -9.53 1.98 13.36
C LEU A 56 -9.42 3.51 13.34
N SER A 57 -10.54 4.23 13.43
CA SER A 57 -10.55 5.71 13.46
C SER A 57 -9.94 6.25 14.76
N VAL A 58 -10.25 5.62 15.90
CA VAL A 58 -9.67 5.98 17.20
C VAL A 58 -8.18 5.66 17.21
N LEU A 59 -7.78 4.46 16.75
CA LEU A 59 -6.39 4.05 16.69
C LEU A 59 -5.56 4.96 15.78
N PHE A 60 -6.07 5.27 14.59
CA PHE A 60 -5.43 6.22 13.67
C PHE A 60 -5.19 7.57 14.36
N THR A 61 -6.21 8.15 14.98
CA THR A 61 -6.09 9.45 15.66
C THR A 61 -5.05 9.41 16.77
N ILE A 62 -5.08 8.37 17.62
CA ILE A 62 -4.13 8.23 18.73
C ILE A 62 -2.70 8.10 18.20
N VAL A 63 -2.48 7.18 17.25
CA VAL A 63 -1.15 6.94 16.68
C VAL A 63 -0.61 8.22 16.04
N MET A 64 -1.40 8.91 15.20
CA MET A 64 -0.95 10.12 14.54
C MET A 64 -0.64 11.25 15.51
N VAL A 65 -1.51 11.49 16.50
CA VAL A 65 -1.29 12.55 17.49
C VAL A 65 -0.05 12.26 18.34
N VAL A 66 0.08 11.03 18.87
CA VAL A 66 1.22 10.67 19.71
C VAL A 66 2.52 10.76 18.93
N HIS A 67 2.58 10.17 17.75
CA HIS A 67 3.76 10.20 16.90
C HIS A 67 4.17 11.64 16.53
N MET A 68 3.22 12.50 16.11
CA MET A 68 3.53 13.89 15.75
C MET A 68 3.92 14.77 16.94
N VAL A 69 3.36 14.53 18.13
CA VAL A 69 3.68 15.33 19.33
C VAL A 69 5.00 14.88 19.95
N MET A 70 5.29 13.58 19.93
CA MET A 70 6.47 13.00 20.58
C MET A 70 7.67 12.89 19.63
N ASP A 71 7.48 13.15 18.33
CA ASP A 71 8.50 12.95 17.28
C ASP A 71 9.05 11.51 17.25
N GLU A 72 8.17 10.54 17.53
CA GLU A 72 8.51 9.13 17.73
C GLU A 72 8.39 8.35 16.42
N PHE A 73 9.45 8.36 15.61
CA PHE A 73 9.53 7.64 14.33
C PHE A 73 9.20 6.14 14.43
N LEU A 74 9.68 5.47 15.50
CA LEU A 74 9.51 4.03 15.65
C LEU A 74 8.02 3.64 15.78
N LEU A 75 7.21 4.46 16.44
CA LEU A 75 5.77 4.23 16.57
C LEU A 75 5.09 4.26 15.20
N HIS A 76 5.42 5.24 14.36
CA HIS A 76 4.92 5.33 12.99
C HIS A 76 5.35 4.12 12.16
N ALA A 77 6.65 3.83 12.11
CA ALA A 77 7.21 2.73 11.32
C ALA A 77 6.56 1.38 11.67
N VAL A 78 6.49 1.05 12.96
CA VAL A 78 5.94 -0.24 13.42
C VAL A 78 4.44 -0.32 13.16
N THR A 79 3.67 0.73 13.44
CA THR A 79 2.21 0.70 13.23
C THR A 79 1.84 0.64 11.75
N PHE A 80 2.56 1.37 10.89
CA PHE A 80 2.41 1.30 9.44
C PHE A 80 2.77 -0.08 8.89
N GLY A 81 3.95 -0.60 9.24
CA GLY A 81 4.39 -1.94 8.82
C GLY A 81 3.43 -3.05 9.27
N ALA A 82 2.92 -2.97 10.50
CA ALA A 82 1.93 -3.90 11.02
C ALA A 82 0.61 -3.86 10.23
N ALA A 83 0.11 -2.66 9.91
CA ALA A 83 -1.10 -2.49 9.10
C ALA A 83 -0.94 -3.11 7.70
N VAL A 84 0.19 -2.88 7.04
CA VAL A 84 0.47 -3.44 5.70
C VAL A 84 0.61 -4.95 5.74
N CYS A 85 1.29 -5.50 6.76
CA CYS A 85 1.35 -6.95 6.99
C CYS A 85 -0.04 -7.57 7.17
N LEU A 86 -0.92 -6.92 7.95
CA LEU A 86 -2.30 -7.36 8.12
C LEU A 86 -3.09 -7.31 6.81
N ILE A 87 -2.99 -6.22 6.05
CA ILE A 87 -3.63 -6.08 4.74
C ILE A 87 -3.17 -7.20 3.80
N THR A 88 -1.86 -7.42 3.70
CA THR A 88 -1.26 -8.40 2.78
C THR A 88 -1.68 -9.82 3.15
N THR A 89 -1.53 -10.22 4.41
CA THR A 89 -1.87 -11.56 4.87
C THR A 89 -3.37 -11.86 4.73
N ARG A 90 -4.25 -10.88 4.99
CA ARG A 90 -5.69 -11.01 4.78
C ARG A 90 -6.02 -11.13 3.30
N THR A 91 -5.47 -10.27 2.46
CA THR A 91 -5.71 -10.27 1.01
C THR A 91 -5.31 -11.61 0.39
N LEU A 92 -4.11 -12.11 0.69
CA LEU A 92 -3.63 -13.41 0.20
C LEU A 92 -4.49 -14.60 0.67
N LYS A 93 -5.12 -14.51 1.84
CA LYS A 93 -6.06 -15.53 2.35
C LYS A 93 -7.44 -15.47 1.68
N ILE A 94 -7.87 -14.30 1.22
CA ILE A 94 -9.18 -14.10 0.57
C ILE A 94 -9.13 -14.49 -0.90
N ILE A 95 -8.03 -14.21 -1.61
CA ILE A 95 -7.86 -14.50 -3.05
C ILE A 95 -8.34 -15.91 -3.45
N PRO A 96 -7.92 -17.01 -2.78
CA PRO A 96 -8.33 -18.36 -3.20
C PRO A 96 -9.80 -18.67 -2.98
N ARG A 97 -10.50 -17.92 -2.13
CA ARG A 97 -11.92 -18.11 -1.82
C ARG A 97 -12.80 -17.41 -2.84
N GLU A 98 -12.42 -16.19 -3.22
CA GLU A 98 -13.22 -15.37 -4.14
C GLU A 98 -12.93 -15.67 -5.62
N ILE A 99 -11.80 -16.31 -5.93
CA ILE A 99 -11.35 -16.56 -7.31
C ILE A 99 -11.27 -18.07 -7.55
N PRO A 100 -12.36 -18.70 -8.04
CA PRO A 100 -12.39 -20.14 -8.31
C PRO A 100 -11.56 -20.53 -9.54
N ASP A 101 -11.45 -19.64 -10.54
CA ASP A 101 -10.64 -19.88 -11.75
C ASP A 101 -9.14 -19.90 -11.38
N VAL A 102 -8.52 -21.06 -11.59
CA VAL A 102 -7.15 -21.34 -11.14
C VAL A 102 -6.13 -20.43 -11.81
N GLU A 103 -6.33 -20.11 -13.09
CA GLU A 103 -5.38 -19.33 -13.89
C GLU A 103 -5.48 -17.83 -13.55
N ALA A 104 -6.71 -17.29 -13.44
CA ALA A 104 -6.94 -15.94 -12.95
C ALA A 104 -6.39 -15.76 -11.52
N ARG A 105 -6.61 -16.76 -10.64
CA ARG A 105 -6.09 -16.76 -9.27
C ARG A 105 -4.56 -16.68 -9.24
N LYS A 106 -3.87 -17.56 -9.97
CA LYS A 106 -2.40 -17.56 -10.03
C LYS A 106 -1.87 -16.20 -10.50
N ARG A 107 -2.48 -15.64 -11.54
CA ARG A 107 -2.06 -14.34 -12.08
C ARG A 107 -2.23 -13.22 -11.05
N ILE A 108 -3.37 -13.16 -10.36
CA ILE A 108 -3.63 -12.17 -9.30
C ILE A 108 -2.68 -12.37 -8.11
N GLN A 109 -2.39 -13.61 -7.73
CA GLN A 109 -1.41 -13.90 -6.68
C GLN A 109 0.01 -13.46 -7.07
N SER A 110 0.45 -13.72 -8.30
CA SER A 110 1.76 -13.25 -8.80
C SER A 110 1.86 -11.72 -8.76
N VAL A 111 0.82 -11.02 -9.21
CA VAL A 111 0.77 -9.54 -9.16
C VAL A 111 0.77 -9.04 -7.71
N ALA A 112 -0.03 -9.65 -6.83
CA ALA A 112 -0.06 -9.30 -5.41
C ALA A 112 1.30 -9.54 -4.71
N LEU A 113 1.99 -10.63 -5.05
CA LEU A 113 3.32 -10.94 -4.53
C LEU A 113 4.38 -9.94 -5.04
N PHE A 114 4.32 -9.56 -6.31
CA PHE A 114 5.17 -8.50 -6.85
C PHE A 114 4.95 -7.16 -6.14
N GLY A 115 3.68 -6.77 -5.93
CA GLY A 115 3.35 -5.57 -5.16
C GLY A 115 3.86 -5.62 -3.72
N CYS A 116 3.74 -6.78 -3.06
CA CYS A 116 4.30 -7.02 -1.74
C CYS A 116 5.83 -6.88 -1.72
N ALA A 117 6.53 -7.51 -2.67
CA ALA A 117 7.98 -7.43 -2.78
C ALA A 117 8.46 -5.98 -3.04
N SER A 118 7.79 -5.28 -3.96
CA SER A 118 8.05 -3.85 -4.23
C SER A 118 7.86 -3.01 -2.98
N PHE A 119 6.76 -3.22 -2.25
CA PHE A 119 6.48 -2.49 -1.03
C PHE A 119 7.52 -2.75 0.06
N ILE A 120 7.88 -4.02 0.31
CA ILE A 120 8.90 -4.40 1.30
C ILE A 120 10.24 -3.74 0.96
N PHE A 121 10.63 -3.78 -0.32
CA PHE A 121 11.85 -3.12 -0.77
C PHE A 121 11.79 -1.61 -0.50
N GLY A 122 10.71 -0.94 -0.88
CA GLY A 122 10.51 0.48 -0.59
C GLY A 122 10.57 0.79 0.89
N TYR A 123 9.89 0.00 1.74
CA TYR A 123 9.90 0.17 3.18
C TYR A 123 11.30 0.01 3.81
N LEU A 124 12.09 -0.95 3.33
CA LEU A 124 13.48 -1.10 3.78
C LEU A 124 14.35 0.08 3.35
N VAL A 125 14.18 0.57 2.11
CA VAL A 125 14.89 1.75 1.62
C VAL A 125 14.50 2.99 2.45
N TRP A 126 13.22 3.15 2.80
CA TRP A 126 12.73 4.22 3.67
C TRP A 126 13.39 4.17 5.06
N LEU A 127 13.46 3.00 5.69
CA LEU A 127 14.17 2.84 6.97
C LEU A 127 15.64 3.26 6.86
N ILE A 128 16.33 2.85 5.78
CA ILE A 128 17.74 3.22 5.57
C ILE A 128 17.88 4.73 5.33
N ASP A 129 17.00 5.33 4.54
CA ASP A 129 16.99 6.77 4.25
C ASP A 129 16.89 7.57 5.56
N GLU A 130 16.02 7.16 6.48
CA GLU A 130 15.85 7.81 7.78
C GLU A 130 17.11 7.69 8.65
N PHE A 131 17.67 6.47 8.81
CA PHE A 131 18.83 6.25 9.68
C PHE A 131 20.14 6.84 9.14
N VAL A 132 20.28 7.01 7.81
CA VAL A 132 21.55 7.36 7.15
C VAL A 132 21.45 8.70 6.40
N CYS A 133 20.41 9.49 6.65
CA CYS A 133 20.09 10.74 5.96
C CYS A 133 21.29 11.70 5.85
N GLN A 134 21.97 11.98 6.97
CA GLN A 134 23.12 12.90 6.99
C GLN A 134 24.28 12.39 6.11
N SER A 135 24.61 11.09 6.19
CA SER A 135 25.67 10.49 5.38
C SER A 135 25.30 10.49 3.89
N LEU A 136 24.03 10.28 3.54
CA LEU A 136 23.54 10.34 2.17
C LEU A 136 23.61 11.76 1.60
N ILE A 137 23.32 12.78 2.41
CA ILE A 137 23.51 14.19 2.02
C ILE A 137 24.97 14.46 1.70
N VAL A 138 25.90 14.09 2.59
CA VAL A 138 27.34 14.30 2.34
C VAL A 138 27.80 13.55 1.09
N ALA A 139 27.39 12.28 0.93
CA ALA A 139 27.75 11.47 -0.23
C ALA A 139 27.23 12.08 -1.55
N ARG A 140 25.98 12.58 -1.58
CA ARG A 140 25.40 13.26 -2.76
C ARG A 140 26.17 14.51 -3.16
N HIS A 141 26.57 15.33 -2.19
CA HIS A 141 27.38 16.52 -2.46
C HIS A 141 28.78 16.16 -2.98
N ALA A 142 29.34 15.02 -2.54
CA ALA A 142 30.65 14.57 -2.97
C ALA A 142 30.66 13.98 -4.40
N VAL A 143 29.63 13.20 -4.79
CA VAL A 143 29.62 12.53 -6.10
C VAL A 143 29.02 13.37 -7.23
N GLY A 144 28.14 14.32 -6.93
CA GLY A 144 27.49 15.16 -7.94
C GLY A 144 26.55 14.40 -8.89
N LEU A 145 25.92 15.13 -9.82
CA LEU A 145 25.01 14.55 -10.81
C LEU A 145 25.78 13.84 -11.95
N PRO A 146 25.24 12.74 -12.53
CA PRO A 146 23.93 12.14 -12.26
C PRO A 146 23.92 11.12 -11.12
N VAL A 147 25.09 10.73 -10.57
CA VAL A 147 25.19 9.64 -9.59
C VAL A 147 24.50 9.99 -8.27
N ALA A 148 24.45 11.27 -7.89
CA ALA A 148 23.72 11.76 -6.73
C ALA A 148 22.22 11.41 -6.78
N PHE A 149 21.62 11.26 -7.97
CA PHE A 149 20.23 10.84 -8.12
C PHE A 149 20.01 9.39 -7.68
N LEU A 150 20.97 8.50 -7.95
CA LEU A 150 20.88 7.11 -7.49
C LEU A 150 21.00 6.98 -5.98
N LEU A 151 21.67 7.94 -5.33
CA LEU A 151 21.81 8.02 -3.87
C LEU A 151 20.61 8.71 -3.19
N GLU A 152 19.64 9.21 -3.94
CA GLU A 152 18.40 9.77 -3.41
C GLU A 152 17.43 8.66 -3.03
N LEU A 153 17.76 7.94 -1.96
CA LEU A 153 16.93 6.85 -1.42
C LEU A 153 15.50 7.31 -1.13
N HIS A 154 15.34 8.59 -0.74
CA HIS A 154 14.04 9.23 -0.60
C HIS A 154 13.11 9.04 -1.80
N GLY A 155 13.59 9.37 -3.01
CA GLY A 155 12.80 9.21 -4.23
C GLY A 155 12.50 7.74 -4.56
N TRP A 156 13.46 6.85 -4.31
CA TRP A 156 13.30 5.43 -4.59
C TRP A 156 12.24 4.78 -3.70
N TRP A 157 12.25 5.04 -2.39
CA TRP A 157 11.24 4.44 -1.52
C TRP A 157 9.82 4.90 -1.90
N HIS A 158 9.64 6.17 -2.29
CA HIS A 158 8.35 6.67 -2.81
C HIS A 158 7.89 5.88 -4.04
N VAL A 159 8.77 5.66 -5.01
CA VAL A 159 8.43 4.87 -6.22
C VAL A 159 7.99 3.45 -5.87
N PHE A 160 8.78 2.75 -5.04
CA PHE A 160 8.51 1.35 -4.72
C PHE A 160 7.30 1.14 -3.81
N THR A 161 7.09 2.02 -2.83
CA THR A 161 5.90 2.02 -1.97
C THR A 161 4.65 2.45 -2.73
N ALA A 162 4.73 3.40 -3.66
CA ALA A 162 3.63 3.78 -4.53
C ALA A 162 3.19 2.63 -5.46
N ILE A 163 4.14 1.93 -6.09
CA ILE A 163 3.85 0.73 -6.90
C ILE A 163 3.16 -0.34 -6.04
N GLY A 164 3.71 -0.64 -4.86
CA GLY A 164 3.14 -1.63 -3.95
C GLY A 164 1.75 -1.25 -3.45
N GLY A 165 1.57 0.02 -3.05
CA GLY A 165 0.29 0.57 -2.59
C GLY A 165 -0.77 0.57 -3.69
N TYR A 166 -0.41 0.96 -4.92
CA TYR A 166 -1.30 0.90 -6.07
C TYR A 166 -1.78 -0.52 -6.35
N ILE A 167 -0.85 -1.50 -6.37
CA ILE A 167 -1.19 -2.90 -6.56
C ILE A 167 -2.12 -3.39 -5.44
N ALA A 168 -1.85 -3.03 -4.18
CA ALA A 168 -2.70 -3.41 -3.05
C ALA A 168 -4.12 -2.86 -3.21
N VAL A 169 -4.28 -1.57 -3.55
CA VAL A 169 -5.59 -0.96 -3.82
C VAL A 169 -6.30 -1.73 -4.93
N ALA A 170 -5.63 -1.95 -6.07
CA ALA A 170 -6.25 -2.57 -7.23
C ALA A 170 -6.67 -4.03 -6.97
N VAL A 171 -5.84 -4.82 -6.29
CA VAL A 171 -6.15 -6.21 -5.93
C VAL A 171 -7.30 -6.27 -4.92
N ILE A 172 -7.28 -5.42 -3.88
CA ILE A 172 -8.36 -5.38 -2.89
C ILE A 172 -9.67 -4.94 -3.56
N ASP A 173 -9.65 -3.92 -4.41
CA ASP A 173 -10.83 -3.43 -5.11
C ASP A 173 -11.42 -4.51 -6.03
N LEU A 174 -10.57 -5.22 -6.78
CA LEU A 174 -10.97 -6.33 -7.64
C LEU A 174 -11.64 -7.48 -6.86
N ILE A 175 -11.06 -7.88 -5.73
CA ILE A 175 -11.59 -8.97 -4.90
C ILE A 175 -12.91 -8.56 -4.25
N THR A 176 -13.02 -7.31 -3.80
CA THR A 176 -14.17 -6.86 -3.01
C THR A 176 -15.33 -6.32 -3.84
N SER A 177 -15.11 -5.94 -5.10
CA SER A 177 -16.17 -5.61 -6.06
C SER A 177 -16.84 -6.86 -6.64
N GLY A 178 -16.17 -8.01 -6.62
CA GLY A 178 -16.65 -9.25 -7.23
C GLY A 178 -16.53 -9.26 -8.76
N GLU A 179 -15.92 -8.24 -9.37
CA GLU A 179 -15.75 -8.10 -10.82
C GLU A 179 -14.49 -8.84 -11.33
N VAL A 180 -14.27 -10.07 -10.87
CA VAL A 180 -13.09 -10.85 -11.26
C VAL A 180 -13.34 -11.58 -12.57
N GLN A 181 -12.88 -10.97 -13.67
CA GLN A 181 -12.83 -11.60 -14.98
C GLN A 181 -11.41 -12.07 -15.30
N ARG A 182 -11.31 -13.00 -16.26
CA ARG A 182 -10.03 -13.54 -16.73
C ARG A 182 -9.07 -12.48 -17.25
N ASP A 183 -9.50 -11.26 -17.57
CA ASP A 183 -8.64 -10.18 -18.06
C ASP A 183 -8.61 -8.93 -17.17
N SER A 184 -9.21 -8.95 -15.98
CA SER A 184 -9.29 -7.76 -15.11
C SER A 184 -7.93 -7.13 -14.81
N VAL A 185 -6.87 -7.93 -14.67
CA VAL A 185 -5.51 -7.41 -14.41
C VAL A 185 -4.88 -6.75 -15.64
N ALA A 186 -5.28 -7.16 -16.85
CA ALA A 186 -4.79 -6.60 -18.10
C ALA A 186 -5.38 -5.22 -18.40
N GLN A 187 -6.53 -4.89 -17.81
CA GLN A 187 -7.21 -3.60 -17.96
C GLN A 187 -6.72 -2.53 -16.96
N LEU A 188 -5.93 -2.92 -15.96
CA LEU A 188 -5.37 -2.01 -14.97
C LEU A 188 -4.21 -1.19 -15.54
N ALA A 189 -3.91 -0.04 -14.93
CA ALA A 189 -2.80 0.80 -15.35
C ALA A 189 -1.45 0.12 -15.09
N TRP A 190 -0.43 0.58 -15.82
CA TRP A 190 0.96 0.15 -15.61
C TRP A 190 1.35 0.27 -14.12
N PRO A 191 2.08 -0.69 -13.52
CA PRO A 191 2.82 -1.80 -14.15
C PRO A 191 2.07 -3.13 -14.25
N LEU A 192 0.81 -3.24 -13.81
CA LEU A 192 0.13 -4.53 -13.62
C LEU A 192 0.00 -5.38 -14.91
N PRO A 193 -0.36 -4.83 -16.08
CA PRO A 193 -0.45 -5.63 -17.31
C PRO A 193 0.89 -6.21 -17.78
N THR A 194 2.00 -5.55 -17.44
CA THR A 194 3.36 -6.02 -17.78
C THR A 194 3.77 -7.13 -16.83
N VAL A 195 3.58 -6.92 -15.53
CA VAL A 195 3.85 -7.94 -14.49
C VAL A 195 3.00 -9.18 -14.71
N ALA A 196 1.72 -9.01 -15.05
CA ALA A 196 0.80 -10.12 -15.32
C ALA A 196 1.16 -10.90 -16.59
N ARG A 197 1.76 -10.25 -17.59
CA ARG A 197 2.29 -10.93 -18.80
C ARG A 197 3.59 -11.68 -18.54
N LEU A 198 4.48 -11.11 -17.72
CA LEU A 198 5.78 -11.69 -17.41
C LEU A 198 5.71 -12.83 -16.39
N LEU A 199 4.84 -12.69 -15.39
CA LEU A 199 4.68 -13.65 -14.29
C LEU A 199 3.41 -14.50 -14.42
N GLY A 200 2.61 -14.27 -15.46
CA GLY A 200 1.45 -15.08 -15.80
C GLY A 200 1.86 -16.34 -16.57
N PRO A 201 1.05 -17.42 -16.50
CA PRO A 201 1.25 -18.58 -17.36
C PRO A 201 1.14 -18.16 -18.83
N ALA A 202 2.04 -18.68 -19.68
CA ALA A 202 2.09 -18.37 -21.10
C ALA A 202 0.69 -18.54 -21.71
N ALA A 203 0.17 -17.49 -22.34
CA ALA A 203 -1.05 -17.57 -23.12
C ALA A 203 -0.82 -18.63 -24.20
N GLY A 204 -1.47 -19.79 -24.06
CA GLY A 204 -1.50 -20.77 -25.12
C GLY A 204 -2.08 -20.10 -26.36
N GLU A 205 -1.30 -20.07 -27.44
CA GLU A 205 -1.77 -19.65 -28.76
C GLU A 205 -2.98 -20.52 -29.13
N THR A 206 -4.18 -19.95 -29.05
CA THR A 206 -5.36 -20.56 -29.65
C THR A 206 -5.18 -20.51 -31.16
N LYS A 207 -4.66 -21.60 -31.72
CA LYS A 207 -4.60 -21.87 -33.15
C LYS A 207 -6.03 -21.77 -33.69
N ARG A 208 -6.34 -20.72 -34.46
CA ARG A 208 -7.56 -20.65 -35.28
C ARG A 208 -7.42 -21.70 -36.38
N GLU A 209 -8.44 -22.55 -36.48
CA GLU A 209 -8.72 -23.46 -37.59
C GLU A 209 -8.81 -22.71 -38.93
#